data_AF-A0A7Y0JRV2-F1
#
_entry.id   AF-A0A7Y0JRV2-F1
#
_cell.length_a   1.000
_cell.length_b   1.000
_cell.length_c   1.000
_cell.angle_alpha   90.00
_cell.angle_beta   90.00
_cell.angle_gamma   90.00
#
_symmetry.space_group_name_H-M   'P 1'
#
loop_
_entity.id
_entity.type
_entity.pdbx_description
1 polymer ?
#
loop_
_entity_poly.entity_id
_entity_poly.type
_entity_poly.pdbx_seq_one_letter_code
_entity_poly.pdbx_strand_id
1 'polypeptide(L)'
;MHLSHVVTSAVVTLSVAGISYLALNPEQMKRPAELIAQHATCRAVDQAIIAYTGVTGDTPRTMADLAGYIEGDVRAYRVVGGRAAGPGC
;
A
#
# COMPACT_ATOMS: atom_id res chain seq x y z
N MET A 1 6.66 20.54 37.01
CA MET A 1 5.68 20.19 35.95
C MET A 1 5.43 21.44 35.13
N HIS A 2 6.03 21.64 33.95
CA HIS A 2 5.61 22.73 33.03
C HIS A 2 6.23 22.64 31.62
N LEU A 3 7.37 21.97 31.43
CA LEU A 3 8.01 21.87 30.11
C LEU A 3 7.40 20.80 29.19
N SER A 4 7.01 19.64 29.73
CA SER A 4 6.50 18.52 28.93
C SER A 4 5.17 18.83 28.24
N HIS A 5 4.30 19.62 28.87
CA HIS A 5 2.97 19.97 28.35
C HIS A 5 3.02 20.90 27.12
N VAL A 6 3.98 21.84 27.12
CA VAL A 6 4.17 22.82 26.03
C VAL A 6 4.74 22.14 24.79
N VAL A 7 5.66 21.18 24.97
CA VAL A 7 6.23 20.40 23.87
C VAL A 7 5.16 19.53 23.21
N THR A 8 4.31 18.86 23.99
CA THR A 8 3.22 18.04 23.45
C THR A 8 2.19 18.87 22.67
N SER A 9 1.81 20.05 23.14
CA SER A 9 0.85 20.90 22.41
C SER A 9 1.44 21.47 21.12
N ALA A 10 2.73 21.83 21.13
CA ALA A 10 3.41 22.34 19.94
C ALA A 10 3.53 21.27 18.84
N VAL A 11 3.86 20.03 19.21
CA VAL A 11 3.94 18.90 18.27
C VAL A 11 2.58 18.61 17.65
N VAL A 12 1.52 18.54 18.46
CA VAL A 12 0.16 18.29 17.95
C VAL A 12 -0.30 19.39 16.99
N THR A 13 -0.02 20.65 17.31
CA THR A 13 -0.43 21.79 16.47
C THR A 13 0.30 21.79 15.12
N LEU A 14 1.60 21.48 15.11
CA LEU A 14 2.38 21.36 13.87
C LEU A 14 1.91 20.19 13.00
N SER A 15 1.55 19.05 13.61
CA SER A 15 0.99 17.91 12.87
C SER A 15 -0.35 18.26 12.20
N VAL A 16 -1.25 18.95 12.90
CA VAL A 16 -2.56 19.35 12.35
C VAL A 16 -2.41 20.40 11.23
N ALA A 17 -1.49 21.35 11.37
CA ALA A 17 -1.21 22.34 10.33
C ALA A 17 -0.66 21.69 9.05
N GLY A 18 0.22 20.70 9.18
CA GLY A 18 0.76 19.94 8.04
C GLY A 18 -0.31 19.15 7.28
N ILE A 19 -1.23 18.49 8.00
CA ILE A 19 -2.34 17.73 7.39
C ILE A 19 -3.33 18.69 6.70
N SER A 20 -3.57 19.86 7.29
CA SER A 20 -4.47 20.89 6.73
C SER A 20 -3.91 21.53 5.45
N TYR A 21 -2.59 21.74 5.36
CA TYR A 21 -1.95 22.28 4.16
C TYR A 21 -1.98 21.31 2.98
N LEU A 22 -1.85 20.01 3.26
CA LEU A 22 -1.99 18.94 2.27
C LEU A 22 -3.45 18.75 1.82
N ALA A 23 -4.43 19.01 2.70
CA ALA A 23 -5.85 19.01 2.35
C ALA A 23 -6.24 20.16 1.40
N LEU A 24 -5.56 21.32 1.49
CA LEU A 24 -5.74 22.45 0.55
C LEU A 24 -5.08 22.24 -0.82
N ASN A 25 -4.16 21.28 -0.95
CA ASN A 25 -3.47 20.96 -2.21
C ASN A 25 -3.64 19.45 -2.55
N PRO A 26 -4.86 19.01 -2.90
CA PRO A 26 -5.13 17.59 -3.17
C PRO A 26 -4.29 17.02 -4.32
N GLU A 27 -3.85 17.86 -5.27
CA GLU A 27 -2.92 17.47 -6.34
C GLU A 27 -1.56 16.97 -5.82
N GLN A 28 -1.04 17.52 -4.72
CA GLN A 28 0.24 17.09 -4.14
C GLN A 28 0.12 15.76 -3.37
N MET A 29 -1.09 15.40 -2.90
CA MET A 29 -1.38 14.12 -2.25
C MET A 29 -1.61 12.99 -3.26
N LYS A 30 -2.06 13.28 -4.48
CA LYS A 30 -2.40 12.25 -5.48
C LYS A 30 -1.21 11.36 -5.81
N ARG A 31 -0.05 11.94 -6.13
CA ARG A 31 1.17 11.16 -6.45
C ARG A 31 1.64 10.24 -5.31
N PRO A 32 1.84 10.72 -4.08
CA PRO A 32 2.26 9.85 -2.99
C PRO A 32 1.16 8.85 -2.60
N ALA A 33 -0.12 9.23 -2.63
CA ALA A 33 -1.21 8.30 -2.38
C ALA A 33 -1.28 7.18 -3.43
N GLU A 34 -1.05 7.51 -4.69
CA GLU A 34 -1.01 6.54 -5.79
C GLU A 34 0.19 5.60 -5.68
N LEU A 35 1.38 6.12 -5.33
CA LEU A 35 2.55 5.27 -5.05
C LEU A 35 2.34 4.35 -3.85
N ILE A 36 1.72 4.84 -2.78
CA ILE A 36 1.39 4.02 -1.60
C ILE A 36 0.37 2.95 -1.96
N ALA A 37 -0.67 3.31 -2.73
CA ALA A 37 -1.66 2.37 -3.21
C ALA A 37 -1.03 1.29 -4.09
N GLN A 38 -0.14 1.66 -5.01
CA GLN A 38 0.60 0.72 -5.86
C GLN A 38 1.45 -0.25 -5.03
N HIS A 39 2.22 0.26 -4.06
CA HIS A 39 3.00 -0.58 -3.15
C HIS A 39 2.13 -1.52 -2.29
N ALA A 40 0.99 -1.01 -1.80
CA ALA A 40 0.05 -1.81 -1.00
C ALA A 40 -0.54 -2.94 -1.84
N THR A 41 -0.94 -2.65 -3.07
CA THR A 41 -1.44 -3.66 -4.01
C THR A 41 -0.37 -4.68 -4.35
N CYS A 42 0.87 -4.26 -4.64
CA CYS A 42 1.99 -5.17 -4.86
C CYS A 42 2.17 -6.17 -3.70
N ARG A 43 2.16 -5.66 -2.46
CA ARG A 43 2.25 -6.48 -1.26
C ARG A 43 1.05 -7.42 -1.12
N ALA A 44 -0.16 -6.98 -1.46
CA ALA A 44 -1.35 -7.83 -1.44
C ALA A 44 -1.23 -8.99 -2.44
N VAL A 45 -0.73 -8.74 -3.66
CA VAL A 45 -0.47 -9.80 -4.63
C VAL A 45 0.56 -10.80 -4.10
N ASP A 46 1.64 -10.32 -3.49
CA ASP A 46 2.68 -11.19 -2.92
C ASP A 46 2.14 -12.09 -1.79
N GLN A 47 1.31 -11.53 -0.90
CA GLN A 47 0.63 -12.31 0.13
C GLN A 47 -0.33 -13.36 -0.46
N ALA A 48 -1.04 -13.02 -1.53
CA ALA A 48 -1.90 -13.98 -2.23
C ALA A 48 -1.09 -15.10 -2.90
N ILE A 49 0.09 -14.81 -3.45
CA ILE A 49 1.01 -15.82 -3.97
C ILE A 49 1.44 -16.79 -2.87
N ILE A 50 1.82 -16.26 -1.70
CA ILE A 50 2.21 -17.07 -0.55
C ILE A 50 1.03 -17.94 -0.08
N ALA A 51 -0.17 -17.37 0.01
CA ALA A 51 -1.38 -18.11 0.39
C ALA A 51 -1.71 -19.22 -0.61
N TYR A 52 -1.71 -18.92 -1.92
CA TYR A 52 -1.94 -19.91 -2.98
C TYR A 52 -0.91 -21.05 -2.90
N THR A 53 0.37 -20.71 -2.72
CA THR A 53 1.45 -21.69 -2.62
C THR A 53 1.30 -22.55 -1.36
N GLY A 54 0.87 -21.96 -0.25
CA GLY A 54 0.60 -22.69 1.00
C GLY A 54 -0.57 -23.66 0.90
N VAL A 55 -1.61 -23.31 0.14
CA VAL A 55 -2.82 -24.15 -0.04
C VAL A 55 -2.60 -25.23 -1.11
N THR A 56 -2.01 -24.85 -2.24
CA THR A 56 -1.92 -25.71 -3.44
C THR A 56 -0.60 -26.49 -3.50
N GLY A 57 0.45 -26.01 -2.83
CA GLY A 57 1.81 -26.55 -2.93
C GLY A 57 2.56 -26.14 -4.20
N ASP A 58 1.91 -25.38 -5.08
CA ASP A 58 2.45 -24.91 -6.37
C ASP A 58 2.53 -23.39 -6.41
N THR A 59 3.49 -22.86 -7.18
CA THR A 59 3.60 -21.42 -7.41
C THR A 59 2.62 -20.98 -8.51
N PRO A 60 1.81 -19.92 -8.30
CA PRO A 60 0.91 -19.43 -9.33
C PRO A 60 1.72 -18.94 -10.55
N ARG A 61 1.20 -19.17 -11.75
CA ARG A 61 1.85 -18.75 -13.00
C ARG A 61 1.19 -17.51 -13.58
N THR A 62 -0.07 -17.28 -13.22
CA THR A 62 -0.88 -16.20 -13.74
C THR A 62 -1.66 -15.52 -12.62
N MET A 63 -2.12 -14.29 -12.87
CA MET A 63 -3.02 -13.60 -11.94
C MET A 63 -4.39 -14.28 -11.85
N ALA A 64 -4.78 -15.08 -12.85
CA ALA A 64 -6.04 -15.83 -12.83
C ALA A 64 -6.03 -16.93 -11.74
N ASP A 65 -4.87 -17.53 -11.47
CA ASP A 65 -4.68 -18.50 -10.39
C ASP A 65 -4.93 -17.85 -9.01
N LEU A 66 -4.73 -16.53 -8.92
CA LEU A 66 -4.88 -15.71 -7.71
C LEU A 66 -6.26 -15.05 -7.59
N ALA A 67 -7.17 -15.25 -8.54
CA ALA A 67 -8.46 -14.55 -8.59
C ALA A 67 -9.36 -14.82 -7.36
N GLY A 68 -9.18 -15.96 -6.68
CA GLY A 68 -9.88 -16.27 -5.43
C GLY A 68 -9.21 -15.75 -4.15
N TYR A 69 -8.01 -15.18 -4.26
CA TYR A 69 -7.19 -14.72 -3.13
C TYR A 69 -7.00 -13.20 -3.10
N ILE A 70 -7.43 -12.50 -4.15
CA ILE A 70 -7.30 -11.04 -4.28
C ILE A 70 -8.65 -10.46 -4.70
N GLU A 71 -9.14 -9.49 -3.93
CA GLU A 71 -10.27 -8.65 -4.31
C GLU A 71 -9.74 -7.28 -4.79
N GLY A 72 -10.02 -6.92 -6.05
CA GLY A 72 -9.66 -5.62 -6.62
C GLY A 72 -9.24 -5.66 -8.09
N ASP A 73 -9.04 -4.49 -8.68
CA ASP A 73 -8.47 -4.38 -10.03
C ASP A 73 -6.94 -4.55 -9.98
N VAL A 74 -6.48 -5.74 -10.38
CA VAL A 74 -5.06 -6.08 -10.48
C VAL A 74 -4.60 -6.25 -11.93
N ARG A 75 -5.32 -5.68 -12.90
CA ARG A 75 -4.97 -5.76 -14.33
C ARG A 75 -3.58 -5.21 -14.68
N ALA A 76 -3.07 -4.28 -13.88
CA ALA A 76 -1.73 -3.72 -14.03
C ALA A 76 -0.61 -4.64 -13.51
N TYR A 77 -0.96 -5.73 -12.81
CA TYR A 77 -0.02 -6.64 -12.16
C TYR A 77 0.03 -7.98 -12.89
N ARG A 78 1.16 -8.67 -12.78
CA ARG A 78 1.43 -9.98 -13.36
C ARG A 78 2.27 -10.81 -12.40
N VAL A 79 2.18 -12.13 -12.53
CA VAL A 79 3.09 -13.04 -11.85
C VAL A 79 4.25 -13.36 -12.77
N VAL A 80 5.49 -13.11 -12.33
CA VAL A 80 6.71 -13.43 -13.09
C VAL A 80 7.61 -14.27 -12.20
N GLY A 81 7.86 -15.53 -12.59
CA GLY A 81 8.71 -16.44 -11.82
C GLY A 81 8.21 -16.68 -10.39
N GLY A 82 6.89 -16.68 -10.18
CA GLY A 82 6.28 -16.87 -8.86
C GLY A 82 6.35 -15.65 -7.94
N ARG A 83 6.57 -14.44 -8.48
CA ARG A 83 6.54 -13.17 -7.74
C ARG A 83 5.61 -12.16 -8.38
N ALA A 84 5.09 -11.24 -7.57
CA ALA A 84 4.33 -10.10 -8.06
C ALA A 84 5.25 -9.16 -8.87
N ALA A 85 4.79 -8.74 -10.03
CA ALA A 85 5.45 -7.74 -10.88
C ALA A 85 4.40 -6.76 -11.42
N GLY A 86 4.65 -5.46 -11.30
CA GLY A 86 3.68 -4.42 -11.61
C GLY A 86 4.06 -3.10 -10.93
N PRO A 87 3.21 -2.07 -10.98
CA PRO A 87 3.49 -0.78 -10.36
C PRO A 87 3.75 -0.91 -8.85
N GLY A 88 4.85 -0.38 -8.34
CA GLY A 88 5.21 -0.53 -6.92
C GLY A 88 5.80 -1.91 -6.56
N CYS A 89 6.00 -2.78 -7.55
CA CYS A 89 6.97 -3.87 -7.59
C CYS A 89 8.05 -3.51 -8.64
#